data_AF-A0A8H3BKE1-F1
#
_entry.id   AF-A0A8H3BKE1-F1
#
_cell.length_a   1.000
_cell.length_b   1.000
_cell.length_c   1.000
_cell.angle_alpha   90.00
_cell.angle_beta   90.00
_cell.angle_gamma   90.00
#
_symmetry.space_group_name_H-M   'P 1'
#
loop_
_entity.id
_entity.type
_entity.pdbx_description
1 polymer ?
#
loop_
_entity_poly.entity_id
_entity_poly.type
_entity_poly.pdbx_seq_one_letter_code
_entity_poly.pdbx_strand_id
1 'polypeptide(L)'
;MDADKEWTELPNEMGQESPKYIMVFCDGTGKDGESLSQEEIPTNVYLLYKFVERLPERVEVEGVTFGRIAHYIPGVGSRLQGTAGLLAKLHGMATVHTVVTAYLYIAAYYRPGDRICLFGYSRGAFAARKVASLI
;
A
#
# COMPACT_ATOMS: atom_id res chain seq x y z
N MET A 1 0.32 35.02 25.29
CA MET A 1 -0.31 34.41 24.11
C MET A 1 0.85 34.03 23.24
N ASP A 2 1.46 32.88 23.52
CA ASP A 2 2.74 32.51 22.92
C ASP A 2 2.46 31.72 21.65
N ALA A 3 2.83 32.32 20.52
CA ALA A 3 2.60 31.83 19.17
C ALA A 3 3.73 30.90 18.69
N ASP A 4 4.58 30.41 19.59
CA ASP A 4 5.83 29.73 19.26
C ASP A 4 5.82 28.25 19.70
N LYS A 5 4.66 27.61 19.79
CA LYS A 5 4.61 26.13 19.90
C LYS A 5 4.95 25.52 18.54
N GLU A 6 6.24 25.29 18.38
CA GLU A 6 6.92 24.49 17.36
C GLU A 6 6.12 23.21 17.04
N TRP A 7 5.67 23.09 15.79
CA TRP A 7 5.03 21.87 15.26
C TRP A 7 5.98 20.66 15.16
N THR A 8 7.22 20.80 15.61
CA THR A 8 8.26 19.78 15.59
C THR A 8 8.14 18.78 16.73
N GLU A 9 7.43 19.12 17.81
CA GLU A 9 7.17 18.21 18.92
C GLU A 9 5.70 17.80 18.96
N LEU A 10 5.43 16.59 18.49
CA LEU A 10 4.09 16.01 18.62
C LEU A 10 3.84 15.65 20.08
N PRO A 11 2.65 15.95 20.63
CA PRO A 11 2.32 15.62 22.01
C PRO A 11 2.55 14.14 22.27
N ASN A 12 3.42 13.83 23.23
CA ASN A 12 3.78 12.47 23.64
C ASN A 12 2.65 11.76 24.42
N GLU A 13 1.39 12.13 24.18
CA GLU A 13 0.25 11.83 25.06
C GLU A 13 -0.96 11.20 24.35
N MET A 14 -0.73 10.50 23.24
CA MET A 14 -1.62 9.40 22.85
C MET A 14 -0.84 8.13 23.16
N GLY A 15 -1.21 7.43 24.24
CA GLY A 15 -0.47 6.28 24.79
C GLY A 15 0.22 5.49 23.68
N GLN A 16 1.55 5.58 23.62
CA GLN A 16 2.33 5.24 22.43
C GLN A 16 2.08 3.79 22.03
N GLU A 17 1.11 3.59 21.14
CA GLU A 17 0.99 2.32 20.43
C GLU A 17 2.33 2.05 19.76
N SER A 18 2.84 0.85 19.94
CA SER A 18 4.07 0.38 19.30
C SER A 18 4.04 0.74 17.81
N PRO A 19 5.14 1.27 17.25
CA PRO A 19 5.19 1.67 15.84
C PRO A 19 4.81 0.49 14.95
N LYS A 20 4.38 0.76 13.72
CA LYS A 20 3.96 -0.30 12.81
C LYS A 20 4.55 -0.18 11.42
N TYR A 21 4.64 -1.32 10.74
CA TYR A 21 4.84 -1.38 9.31
C TYR A 21 3.50 -1.19 8.58
N ILE A 22 3.44 -0.19 7.71
CA ILE A 22 2.33 0.06 6.80
C ILE A 22 2.73 -0.45 5.42
N MET A 23 2.22 -1.62 5.06
CA MET A 23 2.63 -2.35 3.86
C MET A 23 1.56 -2.24 2.77
N VAL A 24 1.92 -1.69 1.60
CA VAL A 24 1.00 -1.53 0.47
C VAL A 24 1.50 -2.32 -0.73
N PHE A 25 0.64 -3.17 -1.28
CA PHE A 25 0.93 -4.11 -2.35
C PHE A 25 0.12 -3.73 -3.60
N CYS A 26 0.76 -3.06 -4.56
CA CYS A 26 0.14 -2.58 -5.79
C CYS A 26 0.36 -3.57 -6.93
N ASP A 27 -0.66 -4.32 -7.34
CA ASP A 27 -0.53 -5.31 -8.41
C ASP A 27 -0.56 -4.70 -9.82
N GLY A 28 -0.16 -5.49 -10.81
CA GLY A 28 -0.13 -5.08 -12.20
C GLY A 28 -1.49 -5.18 -12.88
N THR A 29 -1.78 -4.24 -13.79
CA THR A 29 -2.55 -4.46 -15.02
C THR A 29 -3.45 -5.68 -15.17
N GLY A 30 -4.71 -5.64 -14.74
CA GLY A 30 -5.62 -6.76 -15.00
C GLY A 30 -5.34 -7.99 -14.16
N LYS A 31 -4.51 -7.87 -13.12
CA LYS A 31 -4.27 -8.92 -12.13
C LYS A 31 -5.09 -8.64 -10.89
N ASP A 32 -5.78 -9.65 -10.42
CA ASP A 32 -6.54 -9.62 -9.19
C ASP A 32 -6.34 -10.95 -8.49
N GLY A 33 -5.42 -10.96 -7.53
CA GLY A 33 -5.08 -12.15 -6.77
C GLY A 33 -6.23 -12.67 -5.91
N GLU A 34 -7.18 -11.81 -5.55
CA GLU A 34 -8.37 -12.19 -4.78
C GLU A 34 -9.44 -12.85 -5.65
N SER A 35 -9.37 -12.66 -6.98
CA SER A 35 -10.36 -13.14 -7.95
C SER A 35 -9.75 -14.03 -9.05
N LEU A 36 -8.77 -14.88 -8.72
CA LEU A 36 -8.11 -15.76 -9.68
C LEU A 36 -9.01 -16.91 -10.15
N SER A 37 -9.05 -17.15 -11.46
CA SER A 37 -9.57 -18.40 -12.02
C SER A 37 -8.59 -19.57 -11.80
N GLN A 38 -9.04 -20.83 -12.00
CA GLN A 38 -8.19 -22.01 -11.77
C GLN A 38 -6.93 -22.07 -12.64
N GLU A 39 -6.92 -21.35 -13.76
CA GLU A 39 -5.82 -21.34 -14.74
C GLU A 39 -4.87 -20.15 -14.51
N GLU A 40 -5.25 -19.18 -13.69
CA GLU A 40 -4.45 -17.97 -13.48
C GLU A 40 -3.40 -18.13 -12.40
N ILE A 41 -2.17 -17.80 -12.77
CA ILE A 41 -1.04 -17.81 -11.84
C ILE A 41 -1.03 -16.48 -11.06
N PRO A 42 -1.02 -16.51 -9.71
CA PRO A 42 -0.92 -15.32 -8.89
C PRO A 42 0.39 -14.56 -9.15
N THR A 43 0.36 -13.24 -8.99
CA THR A 43 1.58 -12.42 -9.10
C THR A 43 2.44 -12.55 -7.84
N ASN A 44 3.73 -12.26 -7.96
CA ASN A 44 4.61 -12.20 -6.79
C ASN A 44 4.17 -11.15 -5.77
N VAL A 45 3.50 -10.07 -6.20
CA VAL A 45 2.96 -9.06 -5.29
C VAL A 45 1.83 -9.64 -4.45
N TYR A 46 0.90 -10.38 -5.06
CA TYR A 46 -0.16 -11.05 -4.33
C TYR A 46 0.38 -12.19 -3.44
N LEU A 47 1.31 -13.00 -3.95
CA LEU A 47 1.94 -14.06 -3.14
C LEU A 47 2.64 -13.48 -1.91
N LEU A 48 3.34 -12.36 -2.05
CA LEU A 48 4.00 -11.68 -0.94
C LEU A 48 2.97 -11.11 0.06
N TYR A 49 1.88 -10.52 -0.43
CA TYR A 49 0.78 -10.07 0.43
C TYR A 49 0.19 -11.23 1.26
N LYS A 50 -0.14 -12.36 0.62
CA LYS A 50 -0.66 -13.55 1.32
C LYS A 50 0.36 -14.16 2.28
N PHE A 51 1.66 -14.07 1.96
CA PHE A 51 2.71 -14.47 2.88
C PHE A 51 2.73 -13.58 4.13
N VAL A 52 2.68 -12.25 3.95
CA VAL A 52 2.66 -11.28 5.04
C VAL A 52 1.44 -11.47 5.95
N GLU A 53 0.27 -11.76 5.40
CA GLU A 53 -0.93 -12.04 6.20
C GLU A 53 -0.73 -13.19 7.20
N ARG A 54 0.14 -14.16 6.89
CA ARG A 54 0.43 -15.34 7.73
C ARG A 54 1.53 -15.10 8.77
N LEU A 55 2.22 -13.97 8.73
CA LEU A 55 3.25 -13.65 9.72
C LEU A 55 2.61 -13.29 11.08
N PRO A 56 3.37 -13.29 12.19
CA PRO A 56 2.87 -12.73 13.45
C PRO A 56 2.46 -11.26 13.29
N GLU A 57 1.44 -10.80 14.02
CA GLU A 57 0.99 -9.39 13.99
C GLU A 57 2.03 -8.42 14.51
N ARG A 58 2.95 -8.91 15.36
CA ARG A 58 4.04 -8.14 15.95
C ARG A 58 5.37 -8.78 15.62
N VAL A 59 6.36 -7.96 15.26
CA VAL A 59 7.71 -8.41 14.91
C VAL A 59 8.72 -7.56 15.68
N GLU A 60 9.68 -8.22 16.31
CA GLU A 60 10.83 -7.55 16.94
C GLU A 60 11.89 -7.25 15.90
N VAL A 61 12.26 -5.99 15.76
CA VAL A 61 13.35 -5.54 14.88
C VAL A 61 14.25 -4.61 15.67
N GLU A 62 15.51 -5.01 15.84
CA GLU A 62 16.52 -4.22 16.57
C GLU A 62 16.08 -3.83 18.00
N GLY A 63 15.34 -4.72 18.67
CA GLY A 63 14.83 -4.49 20.04
C GLY A 63 13.60 -3.60 20.13
N VAL A 64 12.96 -3.28 19.00
CA VAL A 64 11.69 -2.55 18.95
C VAL A 64 10.59 -3.48 18.42
N THR A 65 9.50 -3.60 19.17
CA THR A 65 8.29 -4.29 18.73
C THR A 65 7.56 -3.44 17.69
N PHE A 66 7.38 -3.95 16.48
CA PHE A 66 6.56 -3.34 15.47
C PHE A 66 5.25 -4.11 15.27
N GLY A 67 4.12 -3.42 15.24
CA GLY A 67 2.90 -3.94 14.63
C GLY A 67 3.01 -4.00 13.10
N ARG A 68 1.99 -4.56 12.42
CA ARG A 68 1.88 -4.48 10.97
C ARG A 68 0.45 -4.33 10.49
N ILE A 69 0.27 -3.57 9.42
CA ILE A 69 -0.95 -3.52 8.62
C ILE A 69 -0.59 -3.69 7.15
N ALA A 70 -1.40 -4.42 6.40
CA ALA A 70 -1.14 -4.75 5.01
C ALA A 70 -2.37 -4.47 4.15
N HIS A 71 -2.17 -3.86 2.98
CA HIS A 71 -3.24 -3.59 2.03
C HIS A 71 -2.84 -3.97 0.63
N TYR A 72 -3.63 -4.85 0.01
CA TYR A 72 -3.50 -5.24 -1.38
C TYR A 72 -4.42 -4.39 -2.25
N ILE A 73 -3.87 -3.89 -3.36
CA ILE A 73 -4.61 -3.13 -4.37
C ILE A 73 -4.52 -3.92 -5.67
N PRO A 74 -5.64 -4.50 -6.15
CA PRO A 74 -5.65 -5.24 -7.40
C PRO A 74 -5.31 -4.32 -8.57
N GLY A 75 -4.71 -4.91 -9.60
CA GLY A 75 -4.38 -4.25 -10.85
C GLY A 75 -5.65 -3.79 -11.55
N VAL A 76 -5.74 -2.48 -11.76
CA VAL A 76 -6.85 -1.86 -12.50
C VAL A 76 -7.13 -2.55 -13.84
N GLY A 77 -8.40 -2.73 -14.17
CA GLY A 77 -8.85 -3.48 -15.35
C GLY A 77 -9.10 -4.97 -15.13
N SER A 78 -8.85 -5.51 -13.92
CA SER A 78 -9.12 -6.93 -13.60
C SER A 78 -10.58 -7.36 -13.75
N ARG A 79 -11.51 -6.39 -13.68
CA ARG A 79 -12.96 -6.62 -13.81
C ARG A 79 -13.56 -6.26 -15.18
N LEU A 80 -12.77 -5.76 -16.14
CA LEU A 80 -13.24 -5.48 -17.50
C LEU A 80 -12.64 -6.50 -18.49
N GLN A 81 -13.31 -7.64 -18.66
CA GLN A 81 -13.04 -8.53 -19.79
C GLN A 81 -13.48 -7.85 -21.11
N GLY A 82 -12.54 -7.68 -22.06
CA GLY A 82 -12.90 -7.71 -23.49
C GLY A 82 -12.76 -6.47 -24.38
N THR A 83 -12.21 -5.31 -23.95
CA THR A 83 -12.02 -4.17 -24.89
C THR A 83 -10.64 -3.52 -24.83
N ALA A 84 -9.72 -4.06 -25.63
CA ALA A 84 -8.34 -3.57 -25.81
C ALA A 84 -8.24 -2.07 -26.18
N GLY A 85 -9.26 -1.51 -26.85
CA GLY A 85 -9.29 -0.11 -27.29
C GLY A 85 -9.70 0.93 -26.23
N LEU A 86 -10.46 0.54 -25.19
CA LEU A 86 -10.89 1.46 -24.12
C LEU A 86 -9.84 1.54 -22.99
N LEU A 87 -9.08 0.46 -22.80
CA LEU A 87 -7.93 0.37 -21.91
C LEU A 87 -6.87 1.44 -22.23
N ALA A 88 -6.70 1.77 -23.52
CA ALA A 88 -5.80 2.82 -24.03
C ALA A 88 -6.00 4.20 -23.37
N LYS A 89 -7.27 4.67 -23.30
CA LYS A 89 -7.65 5.97 -22.74
C LYS A 89 -7.82 5.95 -21.23
N LEU A 90 -8.20 4.80 -20.66
CA LEU A 90 -8.25 4.62 -19.21
C LEU A 90 -6.86 4.46 -18.57
N HIS A 91 -5.80 4.21 -19.35
CA HIS A 91 -4.44 3.96 -18.82
C HIS A 91 -3.95 4.99 -17.80
N GLY A 92 -4.16 6.29 -18.03
CA GLY A 92 -3.74 7.33 -17.08
C GLY A 92 -4.60 7.34 -15.81
N MET A 93 -5.92 7.32 -15.96
CA MET A 93 -6.87 7.36 -14.84
C MET A 93 -6.76 6.13 -13.95
N ALA A 94 -6.50 4.97 -14.56
CA ALA A 94 -6.39 3.70 -13.86
C ALA A 94 -5.15 3.66 -12.96
N THR A 95 -4.01 4.18 -13.42
CA THR A 95 -2.82 4.32 -12.56
C THR A 95 -3.01 5.38 -11.48
N VAL A 96 -3.71 6.49 -11.78
CA VAL A 96 -4.04 7.51 -10.77
C VAL A 96 -4.89 6.91 -9.66
N HIS A 97 -5.85 6.04 -9.96
CA HIS A 97 -6.66 5.36 -8.96
C HIS A 97 -5.79 4.57 -7.97
N THR A 98 -4.86 3.72 -8.45
CA THR A 98 -3.95 2.97 -7.57
C THR A 98 -3.10 3.89 -6.70
N VAL A 99 -2.59 5.00 -7.25
CA VAL A 99 -1.80 5.99 -6.49
C VAL A 99 -2.65 6.62 -5.38
N VAL A 100 -3.86 7.06 -5.70
CA VAL A 100 -4.78 7.69 -4.74
C VAL A 100 -5.18 6.71 -3.65
N THR A 101 -5.58 5.48 -4.00
CA THR A 101 -5.93 4.44 -3.02
C THR A 101 -4.79 4.14 -2.07
N ALA A 102 -3.58 3.93 -2.59
CA ALA A 102 -2.40 3.66 -1.78
C ALA A 102 -2.06 4.83 -0.85
N TYR A 103 -2.08 6.06 -1.37
CA TYR A 103 -1.83 7.26 -0.59
C TYR A 103 -2.86 7.44 0.53
N LEU A 104 -4.16 7.31 0.22
CA LEU A 104 -5.23 7.44 1.19
C LEU A 104 -5.13 6.39 2.30
N TYR A 105 -4.80 5.14 1.95
CA TYR A 105 -4.57 4.10 2.94
C TYR A 105 -3.42 4.49 3.89
N ILE A 106 -2.29 4.93 3.36
CA ILE A 106 -1.14 5.35 4.19
C ILE A 106 -1.55 6.54 5.08
N ALA A 107 -2.14 7.59 4.49
CA ALA A 107 -2.53 8.79 5.19
C ALA A 107 -3.55 8.52 6.32
N ALA A 108 -4.42 7.52 6.15
CA ALA A 108 -5.41 7.16 7.16
C ALA A 108 -4.82 6.46 8.39
N TYR A 109 -3.68 5.77 8.25
CA TYR A 109 -3.11 4.95 9.33
C TYR A 109 -1.74 5.43 9.83
N TYR A 110 -1.07 6.32 9.11
CA TYR A 110 0.27 6.77 9.45
C TYR A 110 0.29 7.56 10.76
N ARG A 111 1.25 7.18 11.61
CA ARG A 111 1.67 7.95 12.78
C ARG A 111 3.18 8.07 12.79
N PRO A 112 3.73 9.13 13.40
CA PRO A 112 5.17 9.29 13.49
C PRO A 112 5.82 8.13 14.25
N GLY A 113 6.90 7.60 13.68
CA GLY A 113 7.53 6.34 14.10
C GLY A 113 7.15 5.12 13.25
N ASP A 114 6.07 5.19 12.47
CA ASP A 114 5.69 4.12 11.55
C ASP A 114 6.62 4.04 10.34
N ARG A 115 6.72 2.83 9.78
CA ARG A 115 7.55 2.54 8.59
C ARG A 115 6.66 2.15 7.42
N ILE A 116 6.82 2.82 6.28
CA ILE A 116 6.03 2.56 5.07
C ILE A 116 6.81 1.61 4.15
N CYS A 117 6.17 0.53 3.72
CA CYS A 117 6.72 -0.43 2.76
C CYS A 117 5.83 -0.50 1.52
N LEU A 118 6.40 -0.20 0.36
CA LEU A 118 5.68 -0.19 -0.91
C LEU A 118 6.21 -1.31 -1.81
N PHE A 119 5.29 -2.15 -2.28
CA PHE A 119 5.57 -3.22 -3.22
C PHE A 119 4.73 -3.02 -4.46
N GLY A 120 5.30 -3.26 -5.64
CA GLY A 120 4.49 -3.23 -6.84
C GLY A 120 5.10 -3.94 -8.03
N TYR A 121 4.22 -4.30 -8.97
CA TYR A 121 4.57 -4.99 -10.21
C TYR A 121 4.02 -4.25 -11.44
N SER A 122 4.83 -4.11 -12.49
CA SER A 122 4.45 -3.42 -13.74
C SER A 122 3.86 -2.02 -13.47
N ARG A 123 2.59 -1.78 -13.82
CA ARG A 123 1.87 -0.52 -13.52
C ARG A 123 1.70 -0.27 -12.02
N GLY A 124 1.54 -1.31 -11.21
CA GLY A 124 1.54 -1.19 -9.76
C GLY A 124 2.89 -0.71 -9.21
N ALA A 125 4.01 -1.09 -9.84
CA ALA A 125 5.34 -0.57 -9.47
C ALA A 125 5.48 0.92 -9.79
N PHE A 126 4.93 1.37 -10.92
CA PHE A 126 4.87 2.79 -11.24
C PHE A 126 4.05 3.55 -10.19
N ALA A 127 2.88 3.04 -9.81
CA ALA A 127 2.04 3.66 -8.79
C ALA A 127 2.77 3.72 -7.43
N ALA A 128 3.38 2.63 -6.99
CA ALA A 128 4.18 2.59 -5.77
C ALA A 128 5.30 3.65 -5.77
N ARG A 129 6.04 3.80 -6.88
CA ARG A 129 7.07 4.84 -7.01
C ARG A 129 6.50 6.26 -6.94
N LYS A 130 5.32 6.49 -7.51
CA LYS A 130 4.64 7.80 -7.44
C LYS A 130 4.20 8.12 -6.02
N VAL A 131 3.61 7.15 -5.31
CA VAL A 131 3.27 7.30 -3.89
C VAL A 131 4.51 7.62 -3.07
N ALA A 132 5.61 6.89 -3.28
CA ALA A 132 6.90 7.15 -2.62
C ALA A 132 7.49 8.54 -2.92
N SER A 133 7.05 9.21 -3.98
CA SER A 133 7.48 10.59 -4.31
C SER A 133 6.57 11.65 -3.68
N LEU A 134 5.40 11.27 -3.16
CA LEU A 134 4.43 12.16 -2.52
C LEU A 134 4.59 12.22 -1.00
N ILE A 135 5.25 11.21 -0.42
CA ILE A 135 5.54 11.07 1.02
C ILE A 135 7.03 11.26 1.27
#